data_AF-A0A350INS8-F1
#
_entry.id   AF-A0A350INS8-F1
#
_cell.length_a   1.000
_cell.length_b   1.000
_cell.length_c   1.000
_cell.angle_alpha   90.00
_cell.angle_beta   90.00
_cell.angle_gamma   90.00
#
_symmetry.space_group_name_H-M   'P 1'
#
loop_
_entity.id
_entity.type
_entity.pdbx_description
1 polymer ?
#
loop_
_entity_poly.entity_id
_entity_poly.type
_entity_poly.pdbx_seq_one_letter_code
_entity_poly.pdbx_strand_id
1 'polypeptide(L)'
;MFYLNVGIAIMKKFIILIFGFAILYPSFAQNWNPFPFEQETFFKTKIPISDMFTHDAPDGIMSFKFDSVNYKPDGTAIYYDQRVRQLNNIECHDSLFKETKLMLLEKPIFALKNDSFALRNDTLIYDHYIRSIKSSKVGNVWISTEVYTPYWFYIPLNSKVGNSWDIINPKGVDTTLEKYQKISFKCTSLGVDTILSTIQDSVKIIEISINNQVKGRFVLSKNYGLITFPPFNNLFQTENNNLGELNITGLDNKGTKMGYVPKKYTFNDFFQLKVGDIKYWVNSTYSLTPGDYVRSDSIINVERTDEYIRYDYYCVKYDYDDVSYPIKRYYDSDTILYSDFEQIIENNFNTIFIVKSLFSPVDYVPFIFGGNILLPSTTIHLGKPLIEGIDYSYWIHNNGEQIYYSDDSICQIGMITDHNMWRSYYPIIGNDYISLELNSTLVVGFKMDGKIYGNIPKEFTSGVRDYESSAYIFPNPARDFINTAAYFGWQYQIYDLLGSCVQKGLIDSENINVASLPTGFYTIRFFKEGKQVIEKMMKE
;
A
#
# COMPACT_ATOMS: atom_id res chain seq x y z
N MET A 1 -56.46 -48.37 -34.09
CA MET A 1 -55.30 -48.72 -33.25
C MET A 1 -54.00 -48.07 -33.73
N PHE A 2 -53.70 -48.05 -35.04
CA PHE A 2 -52.49 -47.43 -35.60
C PHE A 2 -52.36 -45.91 -35.33
N TYR A 3 -53.45 -45.15 -35.50
CA TYR A 3 -53.46 -43.69 -35.23
C TYR A 3 -53.24 -43.32 -33.76
N LEU A 4 -53.59 -44.21 -32.82
CA LEU A 4 -53.40 -43.97 -31.39
C LEU A 4 -51.90 -44.05 -31.01
N ASN A 5 -51.17 -44.99 -31.62
CA ASN A 5 -49.74 -45.18 -31.36
C ASN A 5 -48.88 -44.04 -31.93
N VAL A 6 -49.27 -43.48 -33.08
CA VAL A 6 -48.58 -42.31 -33.66
C VAL A 6 -48.77 -41.06 -32.79
N GLY A 7 -49.98 -40.84 -32.27
CA GLY A 7 -50.26 -39.73 -31.36
C GLY A 7 -49.44 -39.79 -30.06
N ILE A 8 -49.31 -40.97 -29.46
CA ILE A 8 -48.53 -41.16 -28.23
C ILE A 8 -47.03 -40.94 -28.46
N ALA A 9 -46.49 -41.36 -29.60
CA ALA A 9 -45.08 -41.15 -29.93
C ALA A 9 -44.73 -39.67 -30.16
N ILE A 10 -45.61 -38.92 -30.83
CA ILE A 10 -45.45 -37.47 -31.03
C ILE A 10 -45.54 -36.74 -29.69
N MET A 11 -46.51 -37.11 -28.84
CA MET A 11 -46.70 -36.50 -27.53
C MET A 11 -45.51 -36.76 -26.59
N LYS A 12 -44.92 -37.96 -26.60
CA LYS A 12 -43.70 -38.26 -25.84
C LYS A 12 -42.50 -37.43 -26.30
N LYS A 13 -42.30 -37.30 -27.61
CA LYS A 13 -41.22 -36.45 -28.14
C LYS A 13 -41.43 -34.97 -27.79
N PHE A 14 -42.68 -34.50 -27.83
CA PHE A 14 -43.02 -33.13 -27.46
C PHE A 14 -42.83 -32.87 -25.96
N ILE A 15 -43.20 -33.81 -25.08
CA ILE A 15 -42.96 -33.72 -23.63
C ILE A 15 -41.46 -33.74 -23.32
N ILE A 16 -40.67 -34.59 -23.99
CA ILE A 16 -39.21 -34.62 -23.83
C ILE A 16 -38.58 -33.32 -24.34
N LEU A 17 -39.09 -32.74 -25.44
CA LEU A 17 -38.62 -31.45 -25.94
C LEU A 17 -38.96 -30.31 -24.98
N ILE A 18 -40.17 -30.31 -24.39
CA ILE A 18 -40.60 -29.32 -23.39
C ILE A 18 -39.81 -29.47 -22.10
N PHE A 19 -39.59 -30.69 -21.61
CA PHE A 19 -38.74 -30.92 -20.44
C PHE A 19 -37.27 -30.60 -20.74
N GLY A 20 -36.79 -30.91 -21.94
CA GLY A 20 -35.48 -30.48 -22.42
C GLY A 20 -35.36 -28.95 -22.43
N PHE A 21 -36.35 -28.24 -22.95
CA PHE A 21 -36.41 -26.78 -22.90
C PHE A 21 -36.57 -26.25 -21.47
N ALA A 22 -37.33 -26.89 -20.59
CA ALA A 22 -37.51 -26.43 -19.20
C ALA A 22 -36.30 -26.75 -18.30
N ILE A 23 -35.49 -27.75 -18.64
CA ILE A 23 -34.23 -28.07 -17.95
C ILE A 23 -33.06 -27.24 -18.53
N LEU A 24 -33.08 -26.95 -19.85
CA LEU A 24 -32.07 -26.13 -20.52
C LEU A 24 -32.33 -24.63 -20.46
N TYR A 25 -33.57 -24.21 -20.22
CA TYR A 25 -33.89 -22.90 -19.69
C TYR A 25 -34.04 -23.06 -18.20
N PRO A 26 -32.96 -23.01 -17.40
CA PRO A 26 -33.13 -22.69 -16.00
C PRO A 26 -33.94 -21.41 -16.01
N SER A 27 -35.21 -21.53 -15.59
CA SER A 27 -36.05 -20.40 -15.25
C SER A 27 -35.13 -19.45 -14.51
N PHE A 28 -34.90 -18.27 -15.09
CA PHE A 28 -34.02 -17.22 -14.59
C PHE A 28 -34.56 -16.75 -13.23
N ALA A 29 -34.53 -17.63 -12.23
CA ALA A 29 -34.69 -17.31 -10.83
C ALA A 29 -33.36 -16.65 -10.47
N GLN A 30 -33.48 -15.33 -10.48
CA GLN A 30 -32.46 -14.30 -10.50
C GLN A 30 -31.80 -14.16 -9.13
N ASN A 31 -31.12 -15.19 -8.62
CA ASN A 31 -30.24 -15.02 -7.47
C ASN A 31 -28.98 -14.29 -7.93
N TRP A 32 -29.10 -12.98 -8.10
CA TRP A 32 -27.96 -12.11 -8.32
C TRP A 32 -27.24 -11.95 -7.00
N ASN A 33 -25.98 -12.37 -6.95
CA ASN A 33 -25.15 -12.11 -5.78
C ASN A 33 -24.16 -10.97 -6.10
N PRO A 34 -24.41 -9.72 -5.64
CA PRO A 34 -23.47 -8.63 -5.83
C PRO A 34 -22.14 -8.82 -5.11
N PHE A 35 -22.09 -9.72 -4.12
CA PHE A 35 -20.92 -9.95 -3.29
C PHE A 35 -20.61 -11.45 -3.22
N PRO A 36 -19.95 -12.02 -4.24
CA PRO A 36 -19.48 -13.40 -4.19
C PRO A 36 -18.56 -13.59 -2.97
N PHE A 37 -18.91 -14.55 -2.12
CA PHE A 37 -18.20 -14.81 -0.87
C PHE A 37 -16.80 -15.38 -1.16
N GLU A 38 -15.78 -14.95 -0.40
CA GLU A 38 -14.37 -15.32 -0.61
C GLU A 38 -13.78 -14.93 -1.97
N GLN A 39 -14.47 -14.07 -2.73
CA GLN A 39 -13.92 -13.49 -3.95
C GLN A 39 -13.30 -12.13 -3.63
N GLU A 40 -12.03 -11.95 -3.98
CA GLU A 40 -11.41 -10.65 -3.99
C GLU A 40 -11.58 -10.01 -5.37
N THR A 41 -12.06 -8.78 -5.42
CA THR A 41 -12.30 -8.04 -6.67
C THR A 41 -11.48 -6.76 -6.68
N PHE A 42 -10.89 -6.43 -7.82
CA PHE A 42 -10.01 -5.28 -7.98
C PHE A 42 -10.64 -4.30 -8.96
N PHE A 43 -10.72 -3.03 -8.60
CA PHE A 43 -11.31 -1.97 -9.40
C PHE A 43 -10.30 -0.87 -9.70
N LYS A 44 -10.27 -0.43 -10.95
CA LYS A 44 -9.59 0.80 -11.33
C LYS A 44 -10.31 1.97 -10.73
N THR A 45 -9.57 2.84 -10.06
CA THR A 45 -10.11 4.06 -9.52
C THR A 45 -9.24 5.25 -9.90
N LYS A 46 -9.90 6.33 -10.32
CA LYS A 46 -9.29 7.65 -10.39
C LYS A 46 -9.63 8.35 -9.09
N ILE A 47 -9.07 7.89 -7.98
CA ILE A 47 -9.18 8.68 -6.74
C ILE A 47 -8.20 9.83 -6.94
N PRO A 48 -8.66 11.09 -7.05
CA PRO A 48 -7.78 12.20 -6.76
C PRO A 48 -7.32 12.00 -5.31
N ILE A 49 -6.05 11.63 -5.16
CA ILE A 49 -5.42 11.55 -3.84
C ILE A 49 -5.33 13.01 -3.38
N SER A 50 -6.34 13.43 -2.62
CA SER A 50 -6.59 14.78 -2.11
C SER A 50 -6.97 15.86 -3.14
N ASP A 51 -7.67 16.89 -2.65
CA ASP A 51 -7.84 18.19 -3.33
C ASP A 51 -6.50 18.96 -3.47
N MET A 52 -5.33 18.34 -3.22
CA MET A 52 -4.02 18.94 -3.45
C MET A 52 -3.62 18.86 -4.93
N PHE A 53 -4.25 19.75 -5.71
CA PHE A 53 -3.65 20.52 -6.81
C PHE A 53 -3.17 19.84 -8.09
N THR A 54 -3.45 18.56 -8.37
CA THR A 54 -3.21 18.06 -9.74
C THR A 54 -4.40 17.27 -10.28
N HIS A 55 -4.88 17.67 -11.46
CA HIS A 55 -5.94 16.99 -12.21
C HIS A 55 -5.50 15.62 -12.78
N ASP A 56 -4.27 15.20 -12.51
CA ASP A 56 -3.62 14.00 -13.08
C ASP A 56 -3.21 13.01 -11.97
N ALA A 57 -4.11 12.70 -11.04
CA ALA A 57 -3.86 11.61 -10.11
C ALA A 57 -3.69 10.29 -10.89
N PRO A 58 -2.62 9.52 -10.65
CA PRO A 58 -2.42 8.25 -11.31
C PRO A 58 -3.56 7.30 -10.97
N ASP A 59 -3.87 6.40 -11.91
CA ASP A 59 -4.88 5.38 -11.71
C ASP A 59 -4.49 4.48 -10.51
N GLY A 60 -5.35 4.44 -9.50
CA GLY A 60 -5.23 3.53 -8.36
C GLY A 60 -5.99 2.23 -8.58
N ILE A 61 -5.66 1.20 -7.79
CA ILE A 61 -6.39 -0.07 -7.77
C ILE A 61 -6.94 -0.28 -6.36
N MET A 62 -8.25 -0.47 -6.26
CA MET A 62 -8.94 -0.76 -5.01
C MET A 62 -9.34 -2.23 -4.97
N SER A 63 -9.09 -2.93 -3.87
CA SER A 63 -9.60 -4.28 -3.66
C SER A 63 -10.83 -4.31 -2.73
N PHE A 64 -11.71 -5.29 -2.96
CA PHE A 64 -12.82 -5.65 -2.08
C PHE A 64 -12.83 -7.15 -1.87
N LYS A 65 -12.94 -7.58 -0.61
CA LYS A 65 -13.16 -8.97 -0.25
C LYS A 65 -14.21 -9.05 0.85
N PHE A 66 -15.34 -9.67 0.51
CA PHE A 66 -16.38 -9.99 1.48
C PHE A 66 -16.13 -11.39 2.02
N ASP A 67 -15.80 -11.45 3.30
CA ASP A 67 -15.32 -12.66 3.99
C ASP A 67 -16.21 -13.06 5.18
N SER A 68 -17.26 -12.29 5.45
CA SER A 68 -18.25 -12.62 6.46
C SER A 68 -19.62 -12.05 6.11
N VAL A 69 -20.67 -12.80 6.51
CA VAL A 69 -22.07 -12.41 6.34
C VAL A 69 -22.80 -12.59 7.67
N ASN A 70 -23.46 -11.54 8.14
CA ASN A 70 -24.35 -11.61 9.31
C ASN A 70 -25.81 -11.64 8.86
N TYR A 71 -26.52 -12.70 9.22
CA TYR A 71 -27.95 -12.84 8.92
C TYR A 71 -28.79 -12.30 10.07
N LYS A 72 -29.55 -11.23 9.81
CA LYS A 72 -30.54 -10.69 10.74
C LYS A 72 -31.80 -11.57 10.78
N PRO A 73 -32.58 -11.51 11.88
CA PRO A 73 -33.83 -12.27 12.02
C PRO A 73 -34.87 -12.00 10.92
N ASP A 74 -34.78 -10.83 10.26
CA ASP A 74 -35.69 -10.44 9.18
C ASP A 74 -35.25 -10.93 7.78
N GLY A 75 -34.23 -11.80 7.72
CA GLY A 75 -33.67 -12.36 6.49
C GLY A 75 -32.62 -11.47 5.81
N THR A 76 -32.27 -10.31 6.39
CA THR A 76 -31.22 -9.45 5.84
C THR A 76 -29.84 -10.07 6.06
N ALA A 77 -29.10 -10.28 4.98
CA ALA A 77 -27.68 -10.66 4.99
C ALA A 77 -26.82 -9.38 4.91
N ILE A 78 -26.05 -9.08 5.95
CA ILE A 78 -25.10 -7.96 5.97
C ILE A 78 -23.73 -8.49 5.62
N TYR A 79 -23.15 -7.99 4.53
CA TYR A 79 -21.83 -8.39 4.07
C TYR A 79 -20.81 -7.43 4.67
N TYR A 80 -19.79 -7.98 5.32
CA TYR A 80 -18.69 -7.18 5.83
C TYR A 80 -17.48 -7.40 4.93
N ASP A 81 -16.92 -6.27 4.51
CA ASP A 81 -15.59 -6.25 3.92
C ASP A 81 -14.56 -6.54 5.01
N GLN A 82 -13.53 -7.33 4.67
CA GLN A 82 -12.45 -7.71 5.58
C GLN A 82 -11.86 -6.50 6.34
N ARG A 83 -11.74 -5.34 5.68
CA ARG A 83 -11.17 -4.10 6.25
C ARG A 83 -11.99 -3.57 7.43
N VAL A 84 -13.32 -3.68 7.36
CA VAL A 84 -14.21 -3.20 8.43
C VAL A 84 -14.05 -4.03 9.69
N ARG A 85 -13.79 -5.34 9.57
CA ARG A 85 -13.56 -6.23 10.73
C ARG A 85 -12.23 -5.94 11.40
N GLN A 86 -11.17 -5.71 10.63
CA GLN A 86 -9.86 -5.35 11.16
C GLN A 86 -9.93 -4.08 12.02
N LEU A 87 -10.74 -3.10 11.63
CA LEU A 87 -10.98 -1.89 12.43
C LEU A 87 -11.78 -2.14 13.72
N ASN A 88 -12.77 -3.03 13.68
CA ASN A 88 -13.59 -3.35 14.87
C ASN A 88 -12.84 -4.17 15.93
N ASN A 89 -11.75 -4.85 15.57
CA ASN A 89 -10.93 -5.64 16.50
C ASN A 89 -9.93 -4.80 17.32
N ILE A 90 -9.88 -3.48 17.10
CA ILE A 90 -9.08 -2.58 17.92
C ILE A 90 -9.84 -2.37 19.24
N GLU A 91 -9.31 -2.88 20.36
CA GLU A 91 -10.00 -2.95 21.68
C GLU A 91 -10.54 -1.61 22.22
N CYS A 92 -10.14 -0.47 21.65
CA CYS A 92 -10.56 0.88 22.02
C CYS A 92 -11.68 1.48 21.16
N HIS A 93 -12.27 0.70 20.24
CA HIS A 93 -13.14 1.22 19.18
C HIS A 93 -14.41 1.94 19.66
N ASP A 94 -15.04 1.49 20.75
CA ASP A 94 -16.31 2.08 21.24
C ASP A 94 -16.14 3.38 22.04
N SER A 95 -14.95 3.64 22.62
CA SER A 95 -14.64 4.87 23.37
C SER A 95 -14.09 5.97 22.46
N LEU A 96 -13.24 5.62 21.48
CA LEU A 96 -12.72 6.55 20.48
C LEU A 96 -13.85 7.28 19.74
N PHE A 97 -14.82 6.55 19.20
CA PHE A 97 -15.89 7.14 18.40
C PHE A 97 -16.95 7.91 19.21
N LYS A 98 -17.03 7.72 20.53
CA LYS A 98 -18.00 8.44 21.38
C LYS A 98 -17.53 9.83 21.81
N GLU A 99 -16.22 10.06 21.94
CA GLU A 99 -15.71 11.33 22.48
C GLU A 99 -14.78 12.11 21.55
N THR A 100 -14.14 11.48 20.56
CA THR A 100 -13.29 12.24 19.64
C THR A 100 -14.11 12.89 18.51
N LYS A 101 -14.28 14.21 18.61
CA LYS A 101 -14.55 15.12 17.48
C LYS A 101 -13.34 15.17 16.53
N LEU A 102 -12.95 14.03 15.96
CA LEU A 102 -11.94 14.02 14.92
C LEU A 102 -12.53 14.63 13.65
N MET A 103 -12.02 15.82 13.30
CA MET A 103 -12.16 16.38 11.96
C MET A 103 -11.43 15.47 10.96
N LEU A 104 -12.12 14.41 10.52
CA LEU A 104 -11.70 13.56 9.42
C LEU A 104 -11.88 14.35 8.12
N LEU A 105 -10.83 15.06 7.71
CA LEU A 105 -10.71 15.66 6.39
C LEU A 105 -10.06 14.65 5.44
N GLU A 106 -10.76 14.46 4.31
CA GLU A 106 -10.47 13.61 3.15
C GLU A 106 -10.74 12.11 3.32
N LYS A 107 -11.77 11.67 2.58
CA LYS A 107 -12.46 10.39 2.75
C LYS A 107 -11.92 9.38 1.72
N PRO A 108 -11.35 8.25 2.16
CA PRO A 108 -11.37 7.06 1.34
C PRO A 108 -12.82 6.71 1.02
N ILE A 109 -13.10 6.21 -0.18
CA ILE A 109 -14.47 5.93 -0.65
C ILE A 109 -15.25 5.00 0.33
N PHE A 110 -14.56 4.25 1.20
CA PHE A 110 -15.13 3.26 2.12
C PHE A 110 -14.62 3.28 3.59
N ALA A 111 -13.96 4.32 4.08
CA ALA A 111 -13.27 4.26 5.38
C ALA A 111 -14.11 4.61 6.62
N LEU A 112 -15.38 4.93 6.47
CA LEU A 112 -16.25 5.03 7.64
C LEU A 112 -16.83 3.64 7.92
N LYS A 113 -17.09 3.33 9.20
CA LYS A 113 -17.95 2.24 9.71
C LYS A 113 -19.34 2.15 9.01
N ASN A 114 -19.60 3.08 8.11
CA ASN A 114 -20.88 3.52 7.62
C ASN A 114 -21.17 3.07 6.20
N ASP A 115 -20.17 2.69 5.39
CA ASP A 115 -20.40 2.14 4.05
C ASP A 115 -20.65 0.63 4.14
N SER A 116 -21.78 0.28 4.76
CA SER A 116 -22.21 -1.10 4.89
C SER A 116 -23.10 -1.48 3.71
N PHE A 117 -22.81 -2.63 3.11
CA PHE A 117 -23.65 -3.25 2.11
C PHE A 117 -24.49 -4.34 2.76
N ALA A 118 -25.81 -4.23 2.64
CA ALA A 118 -26.73 -5.26 3.11
C ALA A 118 -27.59 -5.76 1.96
N LEU A 119 -27.88 -7.06 1.92
CA LEU A 119 -28.84 -7.67 1.03
C LEU A 119 -30.06 -8.12 1.82
N ARG A 120 -31.23 -7.63 1.48
CA ARG A 120 -32.51 -8.07 2.05
C ARG A 120 -33.48 -8.41 0.93
N ASN A 121 -33.94 -9.66 0.83
CA ASN A 121 -34.96 -10.08 -0.14
C ASN A 121 -34.67 -9.57 -1.57
N ASP A 122 -33.50 -9.90 -2.11
CA ASP A 122 -33.02 -9.41 -3.43
C ASP A 122 -32.91 -7.90 -3.55
N THR A 123 -32.69 -7.18 -2.45
CA THR A 123 -32.49 -5.73 -2.48
C THR A 123 -31.14 -5.40 -1.89
N LEU A 124 -30.28 -4.78 -2.71
CA LEU A 124 -29.03 -4.20 -2.24
C LEU A 124 -29.34 -2.88 -1.51
N ILE A 125 -28.98 -2.85 -0.25
CA ILE A 125 -29.07 -1.71 0.66
C ILE A 125 -27.67 -1.18 0.84
N TYR A 126 -27.49 0.11 0.56
CA TYR A 126 -26.29 0.83 0.93
C TYR A 126 -26.65 1.84 2.00
N ASP A 127 -25.97 1.76 3.13
CA ASP A 127 -26.04 2.78 4.18
C ASP A 127 -25.00 3.85 3.89
N HIS A 128 -25.41 5.11 3.91
CA HIS A 128 -24.53 6.26 3.71
C HIS A 128 -24.87 7.33 4.72
N TYR A 129 -23.90 7.93 5.40
CA TYR A 129 -24.18 9.01 6.33
C TYR A 129 -23.82 10.35 5.70
N ILE A 130 -24.84 11.17 5.45
CA ILE A 130 -24.61 12.55 5.03
C ILE A 130 -24.27 13.37 6.25
N ARG A 131 -23.10 14.02 6.20
CA ARG A 131 -22.67 15.02 7.18
C ARG A 131 -23.36 16.34 6.86
N SER A 132 -24.17 16.81 7.79
CA SER A 132 -24.70 18.18 7.78
C SER A 132 -24.04 18.96 8.90
N ILE A 133 -23.60 20.19 8.61
CA ILE A 133 -23.06 21.10 9.62
C ILE A 133 -24.17 22.07 9.98
N LYS A 134 -24.81 21.86 11.13
CA LYS A 134 -25.79 22.78 11.68
C LYS A 134 -25.07 23.79 12.56
N SER A 135 -24.95 25.02 12.06
CA SER A 135 -24.44 26.14 12.83
C SER A 135 -25.59 26.83 13.56
N SER A 136 -25.55 26.86 14.87
CA SER A 136 -26.47 27.63 15.70
C SER A 136 -25.72 28.73 16.44
N LYS A 137 -26.39 29.85 16.72
CA LYS A 137 -25.82 30.94 17.50
C LYS A 137 -26.41 30.88 18.91
N VAL A 138 -25.56 30.68 19.92
CA VAL A 138 -25.95 30.70 21.34
C VAL A 138 -25.28 31.91 21.98
N GLY A 139 -26.06 32.97 22.21
CA GLY A 139 -25.52 34.27 22.59
C GLY A 139 -24.69 34.90 21.46
N ASN A 140 -23.41 35.18 21.72
CA ASN A 140 -22.46 35.70 20.73
C ASN A 140 -21.53 34.63 20.14
N VAL A 141 -21.70 33.37 20.51
CA VAL A 141 -20.87 32.25 20.07
C VAL A 141 -21.59 31.46 18.98
N TRP A 142 -20.89 31.16 17.89
CA TRP A 142 -21.33 30.19 16.89
C TRP A 142 -20.92 28.80 17.32
N ILE A 143 -21.90 27.90 17.40
CA ILE A 143 -21.70 26.49 17.68
C ILE A 143 -22.04 25.73 16.41
N SER A 144 -21.04 25.08 15.80
CA SER A 144 -21.25 24.10 14.75
C SER A 144 -21.48 22.72 15.37
N THR A 145 -22.61 22.11 15.04
CA THR A 145 -22.91 20.72 15.36
C THR A 145 -22.91 19.91 14.08
N GLU A 146 -22.15 18.83 14.07
CA GLU A 146 -22.17 17.88 12.98
C GLU A 146 -23.28 16.86 13.22
N VAL A 147 -24.23 16.78 12.30
CA VAL A 147 -25.29 15.78 12.33
C VAL A 147 -25.07 14.84 11.15
N TYR A 148 -24.83 13.58 11.48
CA TYR A 148 -24.73 12.48 10.53
C TYR A 148 -26.11 11.85 10.38
N THR A 149 -26.72 12.03 9.21
CA THR A 149 -28.03 11.43 8.91
C THR A 149 -27.81 10.21 8.02
N PRO A 150 -28.26 9.00 8.41
CA PRO A 150 -28.18 7.84 7.56
C PRO A 150 -29.13 7.98 6.36
N TYR A 151 -28.65 7.57 5.20
CA TYR A 151 -29.35 7.49 3.94
C TYR A 151 -29.24 6.06 3.47
N TRP A 152 -30.38 5.39 3.41
CA TRP A 152 -30.48 4.08 2.81
C TRP A 152 -31.02 4.23 1.40
N PHE A 153 -30.35 3.63 0.43
CA PHE A 153 -31.00 3.38 -0.84
C PHE A 153 -31.02 1.90 -1.17
N TYR A 154 -32.02 1.56 -1.96
CA TYR A 154 -32.45 0.20 -2.24
C TYR A 154 -32.32 -0.03 -3.74
N ILE A 155 -31.55 -1.03 -4.13
CA ILE A 155 -31.45 -1.50 -5.51
C ILE A 155 -32.10 -2.89 -5.58
N PRO A 156 -33.37 -3.00 -6.03
CA PRO A 156 -34.01 -4.28 -6.25
C PRO A 156 -33.29 -5.06 -7.35
N LEU A 157 -32.59 -6.12 -6.95
CA LEU A 157 -31.89 -7.08 -7.80
C LEU A 157 -32.86 -7.99 -8.56
N ASN A 158 -34.14 -8.02 -8.22
CA ASN A 158 -35.19 -8.68 -8.99
C ASN A 158 -35.87 -7.75 -10.01
N SER A 159 -35.36 -6.52 -10.21
CA SER A 159 -35.89 -5.57 -11.18
C SER A 159 -35.85 -6.12 -12.62
N LYS A 160 -36.95 -5.92 -13.35
CA LYS A 160 -37.06 -6.23 -14.78
C LYS A 160 -36.61 -5.03 -15.61
N VAL A 161 -36.19 -5.27 -16.86
CA VAL A 161 -35.90 -4.20 -17.81
C VAL A 161 -37.11 -3.27 -17.94
N GLY A 162 -36.86 -1.96 -17.82
CA GLY A 162 -37.89 -0.92 -17.81
C GLY A 162 -38.34 -0.49 -16.43
N ASN A 163 -38.13 -1.29 -15.38
CA ASN A 163 -38.44 -0.88 -14.01
C ASN A 163 -37.57 0.32 -13.61
N SER A 164 -38.19 1.32 -12.97
CA SER A 164 -37.52 2.48 -12.42
C SER A 164 -38.02 2.81 -11.02
N TRP A 165 -37.15 3.38 -10.19
CA TRP A 165 -37.50 3.88 -8.87
C TRP A 165 -36.70 5.13 -8.56
N ASP A 166 -37.27 5.98 -7.72
CA ASP A 166 -36.70 7.28 -7.38
C ASP A 166 -36.35 7.30 -5.90
N ILE A 167 -35.16 7.82 -5.58
CA ILE A 167 -34.87 8.25 -4.21
C ILE A 167 -35.34 9.68 -4.11
N ILE A 168 -36.37 9.89 -3.30
CA ILE A 168 -36.82 11.22 -2.93
C ILE A 168 -36.03 11.60 -1.68
N ASN A 169 -35.19 12.63 -1.79
CA ASN A 169 -34.48 13.19 -0.66
C ASN A 169 -35.50 13.53 0.46
N PRO A 170 -35.39 12.98 1.68
CA PRO A 170 -36.28 13.31 2.78
C PRO A 170 -36.28 14.82 3.00
N LYS A 171 -37.44 15.45 2.76
CA LYS A 171 -37.63 16.90 2.96
C LYS A 171 -37.24 17.27 4.39
N GLY A 172 -36.30 18.22 4.54
CA GLY A 172 -36.04 18.92 5.81
C GLY A 172 -34.69 18.68 6.50
N VAL A 173 -33.71 18.00 5.87
CA VAL A 173 -32.43 17.71 6.53
C VAL A 173 -31.39 18.83 6.38
N ASP A 174 -31.37 19.59 5.29
CA ASP A 174 -30.50 20.78 5.15
C ASP A 174 -31.01 21.62 3.95
N THR A 175 -30.98 22.95 4.03
CA THR A 175 -31.38 23.82 2.89
C THR A 175 -30.33 23.80 1.78
N THR A 176 -29.07 23.49 2.12
CA THR A 176 -28.05 23.18 1.11
C THR A 176 -28.37 21.87 0.38
N LEU A 177 -29.15 20.97 1.01
CA LEU A 177 -29.63 19.73 0.41
C LEU A 177 -30.89 19.89 -0.47
N GLU A 178 -31.53 21.06 -0.50
CA GLU A 178 -32.67 21.32 -1.42
C GLU A 178 -32.23 21.32 -2.89
N LYS A 179 -30.92 21.47 -3.15
CA LYS A 179 -30.33 21.28 -4.48
C LYS A 179 -30.26 19.81 -4.92
N TYR A 180 -30.45 18.82 -4.04
CA TYR A 180 -30.30 17.41 -4.40
C TYR A 180 -31.58 16.90 -5.07
N GLN A 181 -31.61 17.26 -6.34
CA GLN A 181 -32.04 16.55 -7.52
C GLN A 181 -32.62 15.15 -7.26
N LYS A 182 -33.77 14.88 -7.88
CA LYS A 182 -34.35 13.54 -8.00
C LYS A 182 -33.30 12.59 -8.56
N ILE A 183 -32.86 11.62 -7.75
CA ILE A 183 -31.99 10.52 -8.18
C ILE A 183 -32.91 9.37 -8.59
N SER A 184 -32.89 9.01 -9.87
CA SER A 184 -33.66 7.90 -10.42
C SER A 184 -32.75 6.77 -10.85
N PHE A 185 -33.23 5.55 -10.62
CA PHE A 185 -32.57 4.32 -11.02
C PHE A 185 -33.48 3.63 -12.03
N LYS A 186 -32.89 3.09 -13.10
CA LYS A 186 -33.64 2.38 -14.13
C LYS A 186 -32.87 1.14 -14.57
N CYS A 187 -33.52 -0.02 -14.47
CA CYS A 187 -32.99 -1.24 -15.06
C CYS A 187 -33.13 -1.15 -16.58
N THR A 188 -32.04 -0.92 -17.31
CA THR A 188 -32.08 -0.70 -18.77
C THR A 188 -31.73 -1.93 -19.57
N SER A 189 -30.98 -2.87 -18.99
CA SER A 189 -30.58 -4.09 -19.70
C SER A 189 -30.47 -5.30 -18.78
N LEU A 190 -30.81 -6.45 -19.37
CA LEU A 190 -30.57 -7.80 -18.90
C LEU A 190 -30.00 -8.57 -20.09
N GLY A 191 -28.76 -9.02 -20.01
CA GLY A 191 -28.08 -9.64 -21.16
C GLY A 191 -26.89 -10.49 -20.75
N VAL A 192 -26.11 -10.90 -21.75
CA VAL A 192 -24.79 -11.52 -21.56
C VAL A 192 -23.74 -10.51 -21.99
N ASP A 193 -22.73 -10.28 -21.16
CA ASP A 193 -21.63 -9.37 -21.45
C ASP A 193 -20.28 -10.04 -21.14
N THR A 194 -19.22 -9.51 -21.74
CA THR A 194 -17.85 -9.99 -21.55
C THR A 194 -17.15 -9.18 -20.48
N ILE A 195 -16.86 -9.82 -19.35
CA ILE A 195 -16.14 -9.30 -18.19
C ILE A 195 -14.65 -9.66 -18.33
N LEU A 196 -13.76 -8.72 -18.02
CA LEU A 196 -12.30 -8.94 -18.03
C LEU A 196 -11.77 -9.60 -19.32
N SER A 197 -12.34 -9.24 -20.47
CA SER A 197 -12.03 -9.73 -21.83
C SER A 197 -12.26 -11.22 -22.13
N THR A 198 -12.50 -12.06 -21.11
CA THR A 198 -12.50 -13.53 -21.26
C THR A 198 -13.73 -14.22 -20.67
N ILE A 199 -14.46 -13.54 -19.78
CA ILE A 199 -15.54 -14.16 -19.02
C ILE A 199 -16.88 -13.70 -19.60
N GLN A 200 -17.67 -14.60 -20.17
CA GLN A 200 -19.06 -14.28 -20.50
C GLN A 200 -19.96 -14.61 -19.32
N ASP A 201 -20.75 -13.64 -18.87
CA ASP A 201 -21.74 -13.86 -17.82
C ASP A 201 -23.03 -13.08 -18.08
N SER A 202 -24.10 -13.51 -17.43
CA SER A 202 -25.33 -12.72 -17.37
C SER A 202 -25.09 -11.45 -16.57
N VAL A 203 -25.40 -10.30 -17.16
CA VAL A 203 -25.28 -8.99 -16.52
C VAL A 203 -26.61 -8.26 -16.44
N LYS A 204 -26.75 -7.45 -15.39
CA LYS A 204 -27.83 -6.50 -15.17
C LYS A 204 -27.26 -5.09 -15.16
N ILE A 205 -27.84 -4.20 -15.96
CA ILE A 205 -27.43 -2.80 -16.03
C ILE A 205 -28.53 -1.92 -15.43
N ILE A 206 -28.15 -1.14 -14.42
CA ILE A 206 -29.02 -0.19 -13.73
C ILE A 206 -28.42 1.19 -13.91
N GLU A 207 -29.03 2.00 -14.77
CA GLU A 207 -28.62 3.39 -14.97
C GLU A 207 -29.08 4.25 -13.81
N ILE A 208 -28.23 5.19 -13.43
CA ILE A 208 -28.51 6.20 -12.42
C ILE A 208 -28.62 7.53 -13.14
N SER A 209 -29.76 8.18 -13.00
CA SER A 209 -29.96 9.53 -13.50
C SER A 209 -30.16 10.50 -12.35
N ILE A 210 -29.53 11.67 -12.47
CA ILE A 210 -29.72 12.79 -11.56
C ILE A 210 -30.33 13.91 -12.40
N ASN A 211 -31.51 14.41 -12.00
CA ASN A 211 -32.28 15.37 -12.80
C ASN A 211 -32.52 14.91 -14.25
N ASN A 212 -32.90 13.63 -14.42
CA ASN A 212 -33.15 13.00 -15.72
C ASN A 212 -31.95 12.92 -16.67
N GLN A 213 -30.73 13.22 -16.20
CA GLN A 213 -29.50 12.96 -16.94
C GLN A 213 -28.80 11.73 -16.39
N VAL A 214 -28.50 10.74 -17.24
CA VAL A 214 -27.70 9.58 -16.83
C VAL A 214 -26.31 10.04 -16.41
N LYS A 215 -25.94 9.77 -15.15
CA LYS A 215 -24.66 10.16 -14.56
C LYS A 215 -23.72 8.98 -14.32
N GLY A 216 -24.22 7.77 -14.34
CA GLY A 216 -23.46 6.53 -14.18
C GLY A 216 -24.36 5.30 -14.23
N ARG A 217 -23.78 4.13 -14.03
CA ARG A 217 -24.51 2.84 -14.03
C ARG A 217 -23.92 1.84 -13.04
N PHE A 218 -24.77 0.97 -12.52
CA PHE A 218 -24.35 -0.30 -11.94
C PHE A 218 -24.39 -1.38 -13.02
N VAL A 219 -23.29 -2.09 -13.20
CA VAL A 219 -23.24 -3.34 -13.95
C VAL A 219 -23.00 -4.45 -12.95
N LEU A 220 -23.96 -5.36 -12.84
CA LEU A 220 -23.94 -6.47 -11.91
C LEU A 220 -23.86 -7.78 -12.70
N SER A 221 -22.83 -8.57 -12.45
CA SER A 221 -22.68 -9.93 -12.93
C SER A 221 -23.38 -10.90 -12.00
N LYS A 222 -23.99 -11.94 -12.58
CA LYS A 222 -24.69 -12.98 -11.82
C LYS A 222 -23.73 -13.77 -10.92
N ASN A 223 -22.54 -14.10 -11.44
CA ASN A 223 -21.58 -14.98 -10.78
C ASN A 223 -20.41 -14.22 -10.14
N TYR A 224 -20.10 -13.01 -10.62
CA TYR A 224 -18.91 -12.25 -10.21
C TYR A 224 -19.24 -10.94 -9.49
N GLY A 225 -20.51 -10.62 -9.27
CA GLY A 225 -20.92 -9.47 -8.48
C GLY A 225 -20.78 -8.14 -9.22
N LEU A 226 -20.43 -7.07 -8.50
CA LEU A 226 -20.29 -5.74 -9.10
C LEU A 226 -19.13 -5.70 -10.12
N ILE A 227 -19.44 -5.26 -11.35
CA ILE A 227 -18.49 -5.11 -12.46
C ILE A 227 -18.13 -3.65 -12.66
N THR A 228 -19.16 -2.79 -12.67
CA THR A 228 -19.02 -1.36 -12.79
C THR A 228 -19.97 -0.69 -11.82
N PHE A 229 -19.51 0.34 -11.10
CA PHE A 229 -20.38 1.16 -10.30
C PHE A 229 -19.77 2.55 -10.05
N PRO A 230 -20.59 3.60 -9.91
CA PRO A 230 -20.09 4.88 -9.45
C PRO A 230 -19.76 4.80 -7.95
N PRO A 231 -18.71 5.50 -7.48
CA PRO A 231 -18.49 5.72 -6.06
C PRO A 231 -19.77 6.29 -5.44
N PHE A 232 -20.31 5.59 -4.45
CA PHE A 232 -21.60 5.94 -3.88
C PHE A 232 -21.61 7.33 -3.24
N ASN A 233 -20.48 7.76 -2.66
CA ASN A 233 -20.29 9.12 -2.15
C ASN A 233 -20.43 10.20 -3.24
N ASN A 234 -20.08 9.89 -4.48
CA ASN A 234 -20.16 10.85 -5.60
C ASN A 234 -21.62 11.05 -6.05
N LEU A 235 -22.53 10.10 -5.77
CA LEU A 235 -23.96 10.25 -6.07
C LEU A 235 -24.56 11.51 -5.45
N PHE A 236 -23.96 11.97 -4.35
CA PHE A 236 -24.37 13.12 -3.59
C PHE A 236 -23.37 14.29 -3.66
N GLN A 237 -22.58 14.41 -4.73
CA GLN A 237 -21.75 15.60 -4.97
C GLN A 237 -22.23 16.27 -6.26
N THR A 238 -23.01 17.34 -6.11
CA THR A 238 -24.00 17.76 -7.13
C THR A 238 -23.53 18.67 -8.25
N GLU A 239 -22.30 19.20 -8.25
CA GLU A 239 -22.10 20.43 -9.01
C GLU A 239 -21.55 20.30 -10.44
N ASN A 240 -20.70 19.33 -10.85
CA ASN A 240 -20.27 19.30 -12.27
C ASN A 240 -19.60 18.03 -12.85
N ASN A 241 -19.39 16.95 -12.09
CA ASN A 241 -18.53 15.87 -12.59
C ASN A 241 -19.32 14.60 -12.95
N ASN A 242 -18.92 13.93 -14.04
CA ASN A 242 -19.23 12.50 -14.24
C ASN A 242 -18.88 11.77 -12.95
N LEU A 243 -19.73 10.87 -12.47
CA LEU A 243 -19.56 10.23 -11.15
C LEU A 243 -18.22 9.50 -10.99
N GLY A 244 -17.51 9.27 -12.09
CA GLY A 244 -16.40 8.32 -12.17
C GLY A 244 -16.99 6.92 -12.07
N GLU A 245 -16.64 6.02 -12.97
CA GLU A 245 -17.03 4.62 -12.85
C GLU A 245 -15.84 3.83 -12.35
N LEU A 246 -16.03 3.13 -11.23
CA LEU A 246 -15.12 2.07 -10.82
C LEU A 246 -15.37 0.89 -11.74
N ASN A 247 -14.34 0.47 -12.47
CA ASN A 247 -14.41 -0.65 -13.39
C ASN A 247 -13.56 -1.79 -12.86
N ILE A 248 -14.11 -3.00 -12.83
CA ILE A 248 -13.36 -4.18 -12.45
C ILE A 248 -12.15 -4.34 -13.39
N THR A 249 -10.97 -4.48 -12.82
CA THR A 249 -9.73 -4.72 -13.54
C THR A 249 -9.23 -6.13 -13.36
N GLY A 250 -9.58 -6.79 -12.24
CA GLY A 250 -9.33 -8.20 -12.04
C GLY A 250 -10.10 -8.76 -10.85
N LEU A 251 -9.98 -10.06 -10.64
CA LEU A 251 -10.53 -10.76 -9.49
C LEU A 251 -9.71 -12.02 -9.17
N ASP A 252 -9.69 -12.39 -7.89
CA ASP A 252 -9.16 -13.65 -7.38
C ASP A 252 -10.32 -14.42 -6.72
N ASN A 253 -10.73 -15.51 -7.34
CA ASN A 253 -11.75 -16.40 -6.82
C ASN A 253 -11.10 -17.74 -6.43
N LYS A 254 -10.84 -17.92 -5.13
CA LYS A 254 -10.25 -19.15 -4.57
C LYS A 254 -8.94 -19.55 -5.27
N GLY A 255 -8.07 -18.57 -5.57
CA GLY A 255 -6.79 -18.76 -6.24
C GLY A 255 -6.84 -18.69 -7.76
N THR A 256 -8.03 -18.68 -8.37
CA THR A 256 -8.19 -18.47 -9.81
C THR A 256 -8.18 -16.97 -10.09
N LYS A 257 -7.06 -16.48 -10.62
CA LYS A 257 -6.83 -15.06 -10.95
C LYS A 257 -7.27 -14.76 -12.38
N MET A 258 -8.07 -13.71 -12.55
CA MET A 258 -8.54 -13.24 -13.86
C MET A 258 -8.38 -11.73 -13.95
N GLY A 259 -7.98 -11.22 -15.12
CA GLY A 259 -7.64 -9.81 -15.30
C GLY A 259 -6.37 -9.38 -14.55
N TYR A 260 -6.31 -8.11 -14.19
CA TYR A 260 -5.25 -7.52 -13.37
C TYR A 260 -5.51 -7.79 -11.88
N VAL A 261 -4.80 -8.76 -11.33
CA VAL A 261 -4.71 -8.99 -9.88
C VAL A 261 -3.37 -8.42 -9.42
N PRO A 262 -3.34 -7.43 -8.52
CA PRO A 262 -2.11 -6.89 -7.96
C PRO A 262 -1.20 -8.02 -7.45
N LYS A 263 0.10 -7.90 -7.71
CA LYS A 263 1.09 -8.80 -7.10
C LYS A 263 1.01 -8.61 -5.58
N LYS A 264 0.72 -9.68 -4.84
CA LYS A 264 0.92 -9.68 -3.39
C LYS A 264 2.43 -9.67 -3.16
N TYR A 265 2.96 -8.53 -2.73
CA TYR A 265 4.37 -8.42 -2.43
C TYR A 265 4.73 -9.27 -1.21
N THR A 266 5.91 -9.87 -1.27
CA THR A 266 6.51 -10.67 -0.20
C THR A 266 7.66 -9.91 0.41
N PHE A 267 8.10 -10.29 1.60
CA PHE A 267 9.28 -9.73 2.23
C PHE A 267 10.50 -9.70 1.28
N ASN A 268 10.74 -10.79 0.57
CA ASN A 268 11.86 -10.89 -0.37
C ASN A 268 11.72 -10.02 -1.62
N ASP A 269 10.51 -9.56 -1.96
CA ASP A 269 10.34 -8.56 -3.02
C ASP A 269 10.89 -7.20 -2.61
N PHE A 270 10.87 -6.94 -1.30
CA PHE A 270 11.46 -5.76 -0.73
C PHE A 270 12.94 -6.03 -0.46
N PHE A 271 13.28 -6.84 0.55
CA PHE A 271 14.63 -6.84 1.12
C PHE A 271 15.61 -7.68 0.28
N GLN A 272 16.13 -7.10 -0.80
CA GLN A 272 16.99 -7.77 -1.79
C GLN A 272 18.47 -7.41 -1.72
N LEU A 273 18.83 -6.43 -0.88
CA LEU A 273 20.19 -5.90 -0.85
C LEU A 273 21.20 -6.97 -0.37
N LYS A 274 22.41 -6.92 -0.91
CA LYS A 274 23.51 -7.85 -0.63
C LYS A 274 24.75 -7.09 -0.20
N VAL A 275 25.72 -7.83 0.33
CA VAL A 275 27.05 -7.30 0.63
C VAL A 275 27.67 -6.70 -0.64
N GLY A 276 28.14 -5.46 -0.55
CA GLY A 276 28.69 -4.68 -1.66
C GLY A 276 27.70 -3.71 -2.32
N ASP A 277 26.41 -3.82 -2.03
CA ASP A 277 25.42 -2.82 -2.47
C ASP A 277 25.57 -1.51 -1.67
N ILE A 278 25.21 -0.38 -2.28
CA ILE A 278 25.41 0.96 -1.70
C ILE A 278 24.13 1.79 -1.83
N LYS A 279 23.69 2.40 -0.74
CA LYS A 279 22.63 3.43 -0.74
C LYS A 279 23.25 4.82 -0.72
N TYR A 280 22.74 5.74 -1.53
CA TYR A 280 23.18 7.14 -1.56
C TYR A 280 22.06 8.05 -1.07
N TRP A 281 22.39 8.89 -0.10
CA TRP A 281 21.48 9.77 0.58
C TRP A 281 21.91 11.22 0.45
N VAL A 282 20.94 12.12 0.48
CA VAL A 282 21.12 13.55 0.56
C VAL A 282 20.24 14.05 1.70
N ASN A 283 20.85 14.68 2.69
CA ASN A 283 20.09 15.46 3.66
C ASN A 283 19.77 16.81 3.01
N SER A 284 18.50 17.08 2.72
CA SER A 284 18.09 18.29 2.02
C SER A 284 16.97 18.98 2.79
N THR A 285 17.24 20.22 3.21
CA THR A 285 16.22 21.16 3.68
C THR A 285 15.51 21.80 2.47
N TYR A 286 14.78 21.03 1.64
CA TYR A 286 14.05 21.47 0.42
C TYR A 286 14.87 22.22 -0.68
N SER A 287 16.04 22.73 -0.38
CA SER A 287 16.99 23.40 -1.26
C SER A 287 18.38 23.03 -0.78
N LEU A 288 19.18 22.44 -1.67
CA LEU A 288 20.58 22.10 -1.40
C LEU A 288 21.33 23.39 -1.06
N THR A 289 21.54 23.62 0.23
CA THR A 289 22.21 24.81 0.76
C THR A 289 23.52 24.42 1.42
N PRO A 290 24.49 25.34 1.47
CA PRO A 290 25.73 25.12 2.21
C PRO A 290 25.45 24.66 3.64
N GLY A 291 25.95 23.47 4.01
CA GLY A 291 25.67 22.79 5.28
C GLY A 291 24.81 21.53 5.16
N ASP A 292 24.20 21.29 4.01
CA ASP A 292 23.65 19.99 3.68
C ASP A 292 24.76 18.95 3.54
N TYR A 293 24.40 17.68 3.67
CA TYR A 293 25.36 16.60 3.58
C TYR A 293 24.83 15.49 2.70
N VAL A 294 25.76 14.81 2.06
CA VAL A 294 25.46 13.58 1.34
C VAL A 294 26.07 12.40 2.09
N ARG A 295 25.42 11.25 2.05
CA ARG A 295 25.85 10.05 2.76
C ARG A 295 25.80 8.84 1.84
N SER A 296 26.80 7.97 1.88
CA SER A 296 26.74 6.65 1.26
C SER A 296 26.78 5.56 2.33
N ASP A 297 25.86 4.60 2.27
CA ASP A 297 25.80 3.45 3.16
C ASP A 297 26.13 2.20 2.35
N SER A 298 27.36 1.69 2.50
CA SER A 298 27.79 0.45 1.86
C SER A 298 27.44 -0.74 2.74
N ILE A 299 26.74 -1.73 2.20
CA ILE A 299 26.36 -2.93 2.96
C ILE A 299 27.57 -3.84 3.08
N ILE A 300 27.99 -4.09 4.31
CA ILE A 300 29.17 -4.89 4.63
C ILE A 300 28.81 -6.27 5.17
N ASN A 301 27.60 -6.44 5.70
CA ASN A 301 27.08 -7.72 6.15
C ASN A 301 25.55 -7.77 6.01
N VAL A 302 25.03 -8.96 5.72
CA VAL A 302 23.59 -9.25 5.69
C VAL A 302 23.35 -10.53 6.46
N GLU A 303 22.73 -10.42 7.64
CA GLU A 303 22.32 -11.56 8.44
C GLU A 303 20.84 -11.84 8.20
N ARG A 304 20.50 -13.08 7.85
CA ARG A 304 19.11 -13.54 7.69
C ARG A 304 18.84 -14.69 8.63
N THR A 305 17.81 -14.56 9.43
CA THR A 305 17.26 -15.63 10.26
C THR A 305 15.83 -15.95 9.81
N ASP A 306 15.10 -16.75 10.58
CA ASP A 306 13.65 -16.96 10.40
C ASP A 306 12.82 -15.85 11.06
N GLU A 307 13.43 -14.96 11.86
CA GLU A 307 12.75 -13.89 12.62
C GLU A 307 13.03 -12.49 12.05
N TYR A 308 14.21 -12.28 11.46
CA TYR A 308 14.62 -10.99 10.96
C TYR A 308 15.62 -11.04 9.81
N ILE A 309 15.79 -9.90 9.15
CA ILE A 309 16.98 -9.55 8.36
C ILE A 309 17.70 -8.38 9.01
N ARG A 310 19.02 -8.44 9.08
CA ARG A 310 19.86 -7.35 9.56
C ARG A 310 20.87 -6.96 8.50
N TYR A 311 20.98 -5.66 8.26
CA TYR A 311 22.00 -5.07 7.40
C TYR A 311 22.99 -4.33 8.28
N ASP A 312 24.26 -4.64 8.16
CA ASP A 312 25.32 -3.79 8.73
C ASP A 312 25.92 -2.94 7.60
N TYR A 313 26.13 -1.66 7.90
CA TYR A 313 26.58 -0.66 6.96
C TYR A 313 27.92 -0.06 7.37
N TYR A 314 28.72 0.26 6.38
CA TYR A 314 29.77 1.25 6.48
C TYR A 314 29.28 2.57 5.88
N CYS A 315 29.07 3.56 6.74
CA CYS A 315 28.53 4.86 6.39
C CYS A 315 29.66 5.87 6.18
N VAL A 316 29.58 6.61 5.08
CA VAL A 316 30.47 7.71 4.78
C VAL A 316 29.65 8.96 4.50
N LYS A 317 29.87 10.00 5.30
CA LYS A 317 29.20 11.30 5.21
C LYS A 317 30.16 12.33 4.63
N TYR A 318 29.67 13.12 3.67
CA TYR A 318 30.41 14.16 2.96
C TYR A 318 29.70 15.49 3.10
N ASP A 319 30.46 16.58 3.01
CA ASP A 319 29.88 17.90 2.82
C ASP A 319 29.26 17.95 1.43
N TYR A 320 28.06 18.52 1.30
CA TYR A 320 27.44 18.67 -0.01
C TYR A 320 28.29 19.56 -0.93
N ASP A 321 28.94 20.59 -0.37
CA ASP A 321 29.78 21.52 -1.14
C ASP A 321 31.18 20.95 -1.44
N ASP A 322 31.67 20.01 -0.63
CA ASP A 322 32.98 19.37 -0.80
C ASP A 322 32.93 17.86 -0.51
N VAL A 323 32.62 17.09 -1.55
CA VAL A 323 32.65 15.63 -1.50
C VAL A 323 34.05 15.02 -1.55
N SER A 324 35.11 15.82 -1.66
CA SER A 324 36.47 15.29 -1.80
C SER A 324 37.01 14.72 -0.49
N TYR A 325 36.45 15.13 0.65
CA TYR A 325 36.80 14.61 1.98
C TYR A 325 35.56 14.22 2.78
N PRO A 326 35.51 13.00 3.32
CA PRO A 326 34.41 12.62 4.18
C PRO A 326 34.52 13.31 5.54
N ILE A 327 33.44 13.97 5.94
CA ILE A 327 33.25 14.57 7.26
C ILE A 327 33.30 13.48 8.35
N LYS A 328 32.64 12.35 8.10
CA LYS A 328 32.49 11.28 9.09
C LYS A 328 32.45 9.90 8.44
N ARG A 329 33.10 8.94 9.10
CA ARG A 329 33.02 7.50 8.81
C ARG A 329 32.56 6.78 10.07
N TYR A 330 31.59 5.89 9.95
CA TYR A 330 31.07 5.13 11.08
C TYR A 330 30.41 3.83 10.58
N TYR A 331 30.21 2.90 11.51
CA TYR A 331 29.43 1.69 11.27
C TYR A 331 28.03 1.87 11.84
N ASP A 332 27.05 1.30 11.16
CA ASP A 332 25.65 1.32 11.58
C ASP A 332 24.98 -0.01 11.26
N SER A 333 23.81 -0.27 11.81
CA SER A 333 23.06 -1.49 11.51
C SER A 333 21.55 -1.31 11.61
N ASP A 334 20.81 -1.84 10.64
CA ASP A 334 19.35 -1.89 10.67
C ASP A 334 18.89 -3.34 10.80
N THR A 335 18.01 -3.61 11.77
CA THR A 335 17.36 -4.91 11.93
C THR A 335 15.88 -4.78 11.63
N ILE A 336 15.38 -5.69 10.82
CA ILE A 336 14.02 -5.70 10.31
C ILE A 336 13.37 -7.04 10.62
N LEU A 337 12.33 -7.00 11.45
CA LEU A 337 11.60 -8.19 11.86
C LEU A 337 10.61 -8.60 10.76
N TYR A 338 10.52 -9.89 10.43
CA TYR A 338 9.53 -10.37 9.47
C TYR A 338 8.11 -10.14 9.98
N SER A 339 7.87 -10.31 11.29
CA SER A 339 6.55 -10.11 11.89
C SER A 339 6.02 -8.70 11.70
N ASP A 340 6.87 -7.68 11.86
CA ASP A 340 6.50 -6.28 11.69
C ASP A 340 6.14 -6.02 10.23
N PHE A 341 6.93 -6.58 9.31
CA PHE A 341 6.72 -6.44 7.88
C PHE A 341 5.49 -7.22 7.38
N GLU A 342 5.28 -8.44 7.86
CA GLU A 342 4.09 -9.22 7.56
C GLU A 342 2.86 -8.50 8.10
N GLN A 343 2.91 -7.94 9.31
CA GLN A 343 1.86 -7.10 9.83
C GLN A 343 1.60 -5.86 8.95
N ILE A 344 2.65 -5.23 8.39
CA ILE A 344 2.51 -4.14 7.39
C ILE A 344 1.75 -4.61 6.15
N ILE A 345 2.15 -5.73 5.55
CA ILE A 345 1.57 -6.25 4.30
C ILE A 345 0.20 -6.89 4.50
N GLU A 346 -0.05 -7.51 5.64
CA GLU A 346 -1.34 -8.11 6.00
C GLU A 346 -2.37 -7.06 6.38
N ASN A 347 -1.95 -5.98 7.05
CA ASN A 347 -2.77 -4.81 7.30
C ASN A 347 -2.81 -3.87 6.10
N ASN A 348 -2.79 -4.41 4.87
CA ASN A 348 -2.86 -3.72 3.58
C ASN A 348 -4.10 -2.81 3.47
N PHE A 349 -4.12 -1.74 4.25
CA PHE A 349 -5.01 -0.63 4.08
C PHE A 349 -4.54 0.04 2.79
N ASN A 350 -5.19 -0.28 1.68
CA ASN A 350 -5.24 0.53 0.46
C ASN A 350 -5.87 1.93 0.72
N THR A 351 -5.78 2.42 1.96
CA THR A 351 -6.47 3.56 2.50
C THR A 351 -5.43 4.64 2.75
N ILE A 352 -5.23 5.46 1.73
CA ILE A 352 -4.38 6.65 1.80
C ILE A 352 -5.13 7.71 2.63
N PHE A 353 -4.60 8.06 3.80
CA PHE A 353 -5.05 9.26 4.52
C PHE A 353 -4.02 10.36 4.29
N ILE A 354 -4.46 11.49 3.73
CA ILE A 354 -3.68 12.73 3.69
C ILE A 354 -4.49 13.75 4.47
N VAL A 355 -3.96 14.19 5.61
CA VAL A 355 -4.55 15.30 6.36
C VAL A 355 -3.91 16.59 5.89
N LYS A 356 -4.71 17.48 5.31
CA LYS A 356 -4.30 18.83 4.97
C LYS A 356 -4.27 19.69 6.24
N SER A 357 -3.09 20.14 6.65
CA SER A 357 -2.96 21.22 7.63
C SER A 357 -3.48 22.52 7.01
N LEU A 358 -4.52 23.12 7.58
CA LEU A 358 -5.07 24.37 7.07
C LEU A 358 -4.71 25.61 7.89
N PHE A 359 -4.12 25.53 9.08
CA PHE A 359 -3.87 26.75 9.88
C PHE A 359 -2.62 26.66 10.80
N SER A 360 -1.70 27.61 10.58
CA SER A 360 -0.60 28.13 11.42
C SER A 360 -1.02 28.46 12.88
N PRO A 361 -0.11 28.76 13.86
CA PRO A 361 1.27 28.32 14.13
C PRO A 361 1.45 27.83 15.59
N VAL A 362 0.44 27.26 16.25
CA VAL A 362 0.62 26.72 17.61
C VAL A 362 -0.13 25.41 17.77
N ASP A 363 0.66 24.35 17.65
CA ASP A 363 0.59 23.04 18.29
C ASP A 363 -0.69 22.18 18.24
N TYR A 364 -0.40 20.91 17.98
CA TYR A 364 -1.27 19.72 17.98
C TYR A 364 -2.07 19.48 16.70
N VAL A 365 -1.38 18.82 15.76
CA VAL A 365 -1.93 18.06 14.66
C VAL A 365 -2.08 16.60 15.13
N PRO A 366 -3.30 16.06 15.32
CA PRO A 366 -3.46 14.64 15.58
C PRO A 366 -3.25 13.86 14.27
N PHE A 367 -2.20 13.03 14.21
CA PHE A 367 -2.01 12.05 13.15
C PHE A 367 -2.51 10.69 13.65
N ILE A 368 -3.66 10.24 13.16
CA ILE A 368 -4.08 8.85 13.36
C ILE A 368 -3.62 8.06 12.16
N PHE A 369 -2.59 7.24 12.34
CA PHE A 369 -2.21 6.19 11.39
C PHE A 369 -2.20 4.85 12.11
N GLY A 370 -3.39 4.26 12.25
CA GLY A 370 -3.55 2.84 12.53
C GLY A 370 -3.46 2.05 11.22
N GLY A 371 -2.29 2.03 10.59
CA GLY A 371 -2.07 1.28 9.36
C GLY A 371 -0.84 1.73 8.58
N ASN A 372 -0.09 0.77 8.06
CA ASN A 372 1.06 1.02 7.20
C ASN A 372 0.58 1.20 5.76
N ILE A 373 0.86 2.35 5.14
CA ILE A 373 0.40 2.68 3.78
C ILE A 373 1.58 2.58 2.82
N LEU A 374 1.45 1.77 1.77
CA LEU A 374 2.37 1.71 0.63
C LEU A 374 1.94 2.74 -0.44
N LEU A 375 2.61 3.89 -0.52
CA LEU A 375 2.33 4.92 -1.54
C LEU A 375 3.29 4.81 -2.74
N PRO A 376 2.82 4.70 -4.00
CA PRO A 376 3.67 4.88 -5.18
C PRO A 376 4.12 6.36 -5.31
N SER A 377 5.41 6.68 -5.38
CA SER A 377 5.89 8.08 -5.25
C SER A 377 5.61 9.02 -6.42
N THR A 378 4.97 8.58 -7.51
CA THR A 378 4.63 9.46 -8.63
C THR A 378 3.63 10.55 -8.26
N THR A 379 2.95 10.43 -7.12
CA THR A 379 1.90 11.33 -6.62
C THR A 379 2.39 12.59 -5.91
N ILE A 380 3.62 12.61 -5.39
CA ILE A 380 4.06 13.71 -4.50
C ILE A 380 4.95 14.73 -5.22
N HIS A 381 5.59 14.35 -6.34
CA HIS A 381 6.50 15.25 -7.07
C HIS A 381 6.20 15.30 -8.57
N LEU A 382 5.38 16.29 -8.98
CA LEU A 382 5.33 16.93 -10.31
C LEU A 382 5.58 16.04 -11.56
N GLY A 383 5.13 14.78 -11.56
CA GLY A 383 5.13 13.91 -12.74
C GLY A 383 6.50 13.41 -13.23
N LYS A 384 7.55 13.36 -12.39
CA LYS A 384 8.81 12.69 -12.75
C LYS A 384 9.16 11.61 -11.73
N PRO A 385 9.56 10.40 -12.15
CA PRO A 385 10.14 9.43 -11.23
C PRO A 385 11.39 10.04 -10.58
N LEU A 386 11.48 10.02 -9.25
CA LEU A 386 12.64 10.52 -8.49
C LEU A 386 13.94 9.82 -8.89
N ILE A 387 13.82 8.58 -9.37
CA ILE A 387 14.92 7.74 -9.79
C ILE A 387 14.66 7.20 -11.20
N GLU A 388 15.54 7.54 -12.14
CA GLU A 388 15.51 6.99 -13.50
C GLU A 388 15.79 5.48 -13.52
N GLY A 389 15.02 4.73 -14.31
CA GLY A 389 15.15 3.27 -14.44
C GLY A 389 14.35 2.46 -13.42
N ILE A 390 13.46 3.11 -12.65
CA ILE A 390 12.61 2.46 -11.66
C ILE A 390 11.15 2.83 -11.90
N ASP A 391 10.32 1.81 -12.06
CA ASP A 391 8.92 1.96 -12.41
C ASP A 391 8.06 2.42 -11.23
N TYR A 392 8.43 2.06 -9.98
CA TYR A 392 7.67 2.40 -8.76
C TYR A 392 8.57 2.53 -7.52
N SER A 393 8.16 3.40 -6.61
CA SER A 393 8.82 3.74 -5.34
C SER A 393 7.78 3.74 -4.23
N TYR A 394 8.05 3.13 -3.09
CA TYR A 394 7.08 2.92 -2.01
C TYR A 394 7.50 3.57 -0.69
N TRP A 395 6.56 4.20 -0.02
CA TRP A 395 6.73 4.75 1.33
C TRP A 395 6.17 3.79 2.38
N ILE A 396 6.82 3.67 3.54
CA ILE A 396 6.27 3.01 4.73
C ILE A 396 6.42 3.97 5.90
N HIS A 397 5.29 4.48 6.40
CA HIS A 397 5.25 5.34 7.58
C HIS A 397 4.84 4.51 8.80
N ASN A 398 5.69 4.45 9.82
CA ASN A 398 5.43 3.71 11.05
C ASN A 398 5.27 4.69 12.22
N ASN A 399 4.03 4.94 12.63
CA ASN A 399 3.73 5.60 13.90
C ASN A 399 3.34 4.51 14.89
N GLY A 400 4.17 4.24 15.90
CA GLY A 400 3.74 3.45 17.05
C GLY A 400 2.91 4.32 17.99
N GLU A 401 1.67 3.91 18.26
CA GLU A 401 0.89 4.46 19.38
C GLU A 401 1.23 3.68 20.66
N GLN A 402 1.48 4.39 21.77
CA GLN A 402 1.33 3.81 23.11
C GLN A 402 0.00 4.31 23.68
N ILE A 403 -0.92 3.38 23.95
CA ILE A 403 -2.19 3.67 24.62
C ILE A 403 -1.90 3.91 26.11
N TYR A 404 -2.11 5.14 26.57
CA TYR A 404 -2.12 5.44 28.01
C TYR A 404 -3.55 5.41 28.53
N TYR A 405 -3.77 4.62 29.56
CA TYR A 405 -4.97 4.71 30.38
C TYR A 405 -4.77 5.86 31.38
N SER A 406 -5.23 7.06 31.04
CA SER A 406 -5.34 8.16 32.00
C SER A 406 -6.66 7.99 32.76
N ASP A 407 -6.62 7.25 33.86
CA ASP A 407 -7.78 6.78 34.64
C ASP A 407 -8.67 5.77 33.90
N ASP A 408 -9.16 4.76 34.62
CA ASP A 408 -9.86 3.54 34.14
C ASP A 408 -11.16 3.76 33.32
N SER A 409 -11.45 4.97 32.84
CA SER A 409 -12.69 5.30 32.13
C SER A 409 -12.53 6.14 30.87
N ILE A 410 -11.35 6.70 30.58
CA ILE A 410 -11.15 7.55 29.40
C ILE A 410 -9.96 7.02 28.61
N CYS A 411 -10.26 6.49 27.42
CA CYS A 411 -9.25 6.08 26.47
C CYS A 411 -8.67 7.35 25.82
N GLN A 412 -7.60 7.90 26.39
CA GLN A 412 -6.84 8.96 25.75
C GLN A 412 -5.77 8.33 24.84
N ILE A 413 -5.90 8.52 23.53
CA ILE A 413 -4.75 8.31 22.64
C ILE A 413 -3.81 9.50 22.87
N GLY A 414 -2.84 9.30 23.74
CA GLY A 414 -1.66 10.16 23.78
C GLY A 414 -0.77 9.78 22.61
N MET A 415 -0.61 10.68 21.64
CA MET A 415 0.47 10.55 20.67
C MET A 415 1.78 10.85 21.38
N ILE A 416 2.48 9.82 21.83
CA ILE A 416 3.93 9.94 21.98
C ILE A 416 4.48 9.64 20.59
N THR A 417 4.88 10.67 19.86
CA THR A 417 5.95 10.47 18.87
C THR A 417 7.15 10.05 19.70
N ASP A 418 7.34 8.75 19.85
CA ASP A 418 8.59 8.28 20.39
C ASP A 418 9.61 8.65 19.32
N HIS A 419 10.28 9.79 19.52
CA HIS A 419 11.41 10.24 18.72
C HIS A 419 12.54 9.19 18.71
N ASN A 420 12.35 8.01 19.31
CA ASN A 420 13.28 6.89 19.37
C ASN A 420 12.84 5.61 18.64
N MET A 421 11.67 5.54 18.00
CA MET A 421 11.31 4.36 17.16
C MET A 421 11.67 4.55 15.68
N TRP A 422 12.97 4.47 15.40
CA TRP A 422 13.61 4.66 14.09
C TRP A 422 13.67 3.35 13.29
N ARG A 423 12.56 2.84 12.77
CA ARG A 423 12.60 1.68 11.86
C ARG A 423 11.73 1.92 10.63
N SER A 424 12.30 2.65 9.67
CA SER A 424 11.76 2.77 8.32
C SER A 424 12.15 1.51 7.53
N TYR A 425 11.14 0.77 7.08
CA TYR A 425 11.32 -0.48 6.34
C TYR A 425 11.51 -0.18 4.84
N TYR A 426 12.72 -0.42 4.33
CA TYR A 426 13.09 -0.28 2.91
C TYR A 426 13.41 -1.66 2.37
N PRO A 427 12.98 -2.08 1.17
CA PRO A 427 13.01 -1.31 -0.09
C PRO A 427 12.05 -1.78 -1.24
N ILE A 428 11.20 -0.90 -1.78
CA ILE A 428 11.13 -0.78 -3.24
C ILE A 428 11.28 0.72 -3.46
N ILE A 429 12.55 1.09 -3.46
CA ILE A 429 13.16 2.24 -4.11
C ILE A 429 12.65 3.61 -3.62
N GLY A 430 13.53 4.29 -2.89
CA GLY A 430 13.52 5.73 -2.66
C GLY A 430 12.25 6.29 -2.04
N ASN A 431 12.26 6.52 -0.72
CA ASN A 431 12.03 7.88 -0.23
C ASN A 431 12.26 8.09 1.28
N ASP A 432 12.76 9.30 1.53
CA ASP A 432 12.60 10.23 2.66
C ASP A 432 12.37 9.74 4.10
N TYR A 433 13.24 10.26 4.96
CA TYR A 433 12.94 10.54 6.36
C TYR A 433 12.21 11.89 6.43
N ILE A 434 10.88 11.95 6.55
CA ILE A 434 10.20 13.21 6.92
C ILE A 434 10.05 13.22 8.44
N SER A 435 11.08 13.69 9.14
CA SER A 435 10.83 14.38 10.40
C SER A 435 10.17 15.72 10.05
N LEU A 436 9.03 16.02 10.67
CA LEU A 436 8.42 17.36 10.62
C LEU A 436 9.33 18.43 11.26
N GLU A 437 10.48 18.05 11.82
CA GLU A 437 11.62 18.93 12.07
C GLU A 437 12.64 18.86 10.92
N LEU A 438 12.33 19.53 9.81
CA LEU A 438 13.17 20.18 8.79
C LEU A 438 14.41 19.49 8.18
N ASN A 439 14.90 18.34 8.64
CA ASN A 439 16.06 17.64 8.08
C ASN A 439 15.62 16.31 7.48
N SER A 440 15.16 16.34 6.23
CA SER A 440 14.85 15.11 5.51
C SER A 440 16.08 14.55 4.81
N THR A 441 16.37 13.28 5.09
CA THR A 441 17.40 12.53 4.38
C THR A 441 16.73 11.68 3.30
N LEU A 442 17.03 11.99 2.05
CA LEU A 442 16.43 11.42 0.85
C LEU A 442 17.40 10.42 0.20
N VAL A 443 16.93 9.21 -0.13
CA VAL A 443 17.70 8.32 -1.02
C VAL A 443 17.64 8.87 -2.44
N VAL A 444 18.78 9.29 -2.98
CA VAL A 444 18.90 9.84 -4.35
C VAL A 444 19.36 8.81 -5.38
N GLY A 445 19.91 7.69 -4.91
CA GLY A 445 20.29 6.58 -5.75
C GLY A 445 20.84 5.41 -4.96
N PHE A 446 21.14 4.33 -5.67
CA PHE A 446 21.78 3.15 -5.11
C PHE A 446 22.57 2.40 -6.17
N LYS A 447 23.52 1.60 -5.72
CA LYS A 447 24.25 0.61 -6.52
C LYS A 447 23.84 -0.76 -6.03
N MET A 448 23.15 -1.52 -6.88
CA MET A 448 22.68 -2.87 -6.57
C MET A 448 23.20 -3.84 -7.61
N ASP A 449 23.86 -4.92 -7.18
CA ASP A 449 24.50 -5.91 -8.05
C ASP A 449 25.45 -5.24 -9.09
N GLY A 450 26.15 -4.18 -8.67
CA GLY A 450 27.05 -3.41 -9.52
C GLY A 450 26.38 -2.40 -10.47
N LYS A 451 25.06 -2.43 -10.61
CA LYS A 451 24.30 -1.49 -11.44
C LYS A 451 23.83 -0.28 -10.62
N ILE A 452 23.99 0.91 -11.18
CA ILE A 452 23.53 2.17 -10.58
C ILE A 452 22.08 2.42 -10.97
N TYR A 453 21.28 2.84 -9.99
CA TYR A 453 19.93 3.32 -10.14
C TYR A 453 19.79 4.67 -9.45
N GLY A 454 19.07 5.60 -10.05
CA GLY A 454 18.90 6.95 -9.51
C GLY A 454 19.91 7.94 -10.04
N ASN A 455 19.62 9.22 -9.79
CA ASN A 455 20.50 10.30 -10.15
C ASN A 455 21.50 10.50 -9.00
N ILE A 456 22.47 9.61 -8.92
CA ILE A 456 23.58 9.76 -7.98
C ILE A 456 24.35 11.03 -8.40
N PRO A 457 24.47 12.06 -7.52
CA PRO A 457 25.27 13.24 -7.80
C PRO A 457 26.63 12.82 -8.35
N LYS A 458 27.07 13.43 -9.46
CA LYS A 458 28.31 13.04 -10.15
C LYS A 458 29.47 13.04 -9.18
N GLU A 459 29.44 13.94 -8.22
CA GLU A 459 30.28 14.09 -7.04
C GLU A 459 30.57 12.76 -6.32
N PHE A 460 29.58 11.88 -6.14
CA PHE A 460 29.78 10.53 -5.59
C PHE A 460 30.45 9.56 -6.56
N THR A 461 30.31 9.76 -7.87
CA THR A 461 30.88 8.87 -8.89
C THR A 461 32.22 9.35 -9.44
N SER A 462 32.54 10.64 -9.27
CA SER A 462 33.77 11.29 -9.75
C SER A 462 34.72 11.69 -8.62
N GLY A 463 34.17 11.95 -7.42
CA GLY A 463 34.90 12.28 -6.19
C GLY A 463 35.27 11.06 -5.36
N VAL A 464 34.56 9.94 -5.56
CA VAL A 464 35.16 8.62 -5.39
C VAL A 464 36.15 8.46 -6.53
N ARG A 465 37.30 9.15 -6.45
CA ARG A 465 38.54 8.53 -6.93
C ARG A 465 38.48 7.13 -6.38
N ASP A 466 38.88 6.15 -7.18
CA ASP A 466 39.17 4.80 -6.74
C ASP A 466 40.07 4.78 -5.48
N TYR A 467 39.49 5.08 -4.32
CA TYR A 467 39.56 4.26 -3.14
C TYR A 467 38.81 2.97 -3.52
N GLU A 468 39.30 2.31 -4.59
CA GLU A 468 39.16 0.88 -4.79
C GLU A 468 39.53 0.31 -3.42
N SER A 469 38.50 -0.10 -2.67
CA SER A 469 38.60 -1.02 -1.55
C SER A 469 39.96 -0.99 -0.85
N SER A 470 40.16 -0.11 0.15
CA SER A 470 40.84 -0.66 1.32
C SER A 470 39.87 -1.72 1.84
N ALA A 471 39.90 -2.91 1.24
CA ALA A 471 39.02 -4.00 1.61
C ALA A 471 39.51 -4.37 2.99
N TYR A 472 38.83 -3.78 3.97
CA TYR A 472 39.19 -3.84 5.36
C TYR A 472 39.24 -5.32 5.73
N ILE A 473 40.43 -5.83 6.00
CA ILE A 473 40.58 -7.14 6.62
C ILE A 473 39.96 -7.04 8.03
N PHE A 474 38.99 -7.91 8.32
CA PHE A 474 38.31 -7.95 9.61
C PHE A 474 38.19 -9.39 10.12
N PRO A 475 38.22 -9.66 11.44
CA PRO A 475 38.51 -8.72 12.50
C PRO A 475 39.97 -8.24 12.45
N ASN A 476 40.23 -7.03 12.95
CA ASN A 476 41.56 -6.46 13.09
C ASN A 476 41.54 -5.52 14.32
N PRO A 477 41.99 -5.96 15.51
CA PRO A 477 42.87 -7.13 15.72
C PRO A 477 42.21 -8.50 15.45
N ALA A 478 42.99 -9.44 14.90
CA ALA A 478 42.55 -10.77 14.54
C ALA A 478 43.03 -11.81 15.56
N ARG A 479 42.20 -12.80 15.89
CA ARG A 479 42.59 -13.91 16.77
C ARG A 479 42.89 -15.19 15.99
N ASP A 480 41.93 -15.65 15.20
CA ASP A 480 42.00 -16.95 14.51
C ASP A 480 42.01 -16.82 12.99
N PHE A 481 41.26 -15.86 12.45
CA PHE A 481 41.16 -15.63 11.01
C PHE A 481 40.97 -14.14 10.69
N ILE A 482 41.18 -13.80 9.43
CA ILE A 482 40.73 -12.54 8.82
C ILE A 482 39.83 -12.85 7.62
N ASN A 483 38.75 -12.10 7.48
CA ASN A 483 37.85 -12.11 6.34
C ASN A 483 38.51 -11.35 5.18
N THR A 484 38.52 -12.02 4.03
CA THR A 484 39.13 -11.59 2.79
C THR A 484 38.22 -11.88 1.60
N ALA A 485 36.90 -11.90 1.80
CA ALA A 485 35.92 -12.21 0.76
C ALA A 485 36.08 -11.33 -0.49
N ALA A 486 36.43 -10.06 -0.31
CA ALA A 486 36.72 -9.12 -1.40
C ALA A 486 37.92 -9.53 -2.29
N TYR A 487 38.79 -10.40 -1.79
CA TYR A 487 39.99 -10.88 -2.46
C TYR A 487 39.90 -12.35 -2.89
N PHE A 488 38.68 -12.91 -3.01
CA PHE A 488 38.51 -14.29 -3.46
C PHE A 488 39.17 -14.54 -4.83
N GLY A 489 39.98 -15.60 -4.92
CA GLY A 489 40.80 -15.93 -6.08
C GLY A 489 42.05 -15.07 -6.28
N TRP A 490 42.40 -14.19 -5.33
CA TRP A 490 43.69 -13.47 -5.31
C TRP A 490 44.75 -14.28 -4.58
N GLN A 491 46.02 -13.93 -4.78
CA GLN A 491 47.13 -14.43 -3.96
C GLN A 491 47.39 -13.48 -2.80
N TYR A 492 47.88 -14.01 -1.68
CA TYR A 492 48.25 -13.22 -0.51
C TYR A 492 49.63 -13.56 0.03
N GLN A 493 50.26 -12.58 0.68
CA GLN A 493 51.51 -12.71 1.43
C GLN A 493 51.41 -11.89 2.73
N ILE A 494 51.69 -12.50 3.88
CA ILE A 494 51.74 -11.85 5.20
C ILE A 494 53.21 -11.69 5.58
N TYR A 495 53.57 -10.48 5.99
CA TYR A 495 54.92 -10.08 6.39
C TYR A 495 54.93 -9.60 7.84
N ASP A 496 55.93 -10.01 8.62
CA ASP A 496 56.17 -9.49 9.96
C ASP A 496 56.76 -8.05 9.94
N LEU A 497 56.99 -7.47 11.12
CA LEU A 497 57.59 -6.13 11.27
C LEU A 497 59.01 -6.01 10.69
N LEU A 498 59.72 -7.12 10.52
CA LEU A 498 61.07 -7.15 9.93
C LEU A 498 61.04 -7.35 8.42
N GLY A 499 59.84 -7.49 7.83
CA GLY A 499 59.66 -7.73 6.39
C GLY A 499 59.84 -9.20 5.98
N SER A 500 59.85 -10.14 6.93
CA SER A 500 59.91 -11.58 6.63
C SER A 500 58.53 -12.09 6.24
N CYS A 501 58.41 -12.78 5.10
CA CYS A 501 57.16 -13.40 4.70
C CYS A 501 56.87 -14.64 5.56
N VAL A 502 55.91 -14.54 6.47
CA VAL A 502 55.56 -15.57 7.45
C VAL A 502 54.45 -16.51 6.96
N GLN A 503 53.61 -16.06 6.03
CA GLN A 503 52.52 -16.85 5.46
C GLN A 503 52.20 -16.38 4.04
N LYS A 504 51.81 -17.28 3.15
CA LYS A 504 51.36 -16.97 1.79
C LYS A 504 50.43 -18.04 1.24
N GLY A 505 49.55 -17.70 0.31
CA GLY A 505 48.64 -18.65 -0.30
C GLY A 505 47.76 -18.05 -1.39
N LEU A 506 46.87 -18.88 -1.93
CA LEU A 506 45.72 -18.46 -2.73
C LEU A 506 44.53 -18.28 -1.79
N ILE A 507 43.69 -17.28 -2.04
CA ILE A 507 42.44 -17.06 -1.30
C ILE A 507 41.35 -17.87 -1.99
N ASP A 508 41.14 -19.10 -1.53
CA ASP A 508 40.13 -20.04 -2.03
C ASP A 508 38.94 -20.20 -1.07
N SER A 509 38.90 -19.41 0.00
CA SER A 509 37.77 -19.26 0.91
C SER A 509 37.61 -17.79 1.32
N GLU A 510 36.50 -17.45 1.96
CA GLU A 510 36.27 -16.08 2.46
C GLU A 510 37.24 -15.68 3.59
N ASN A 511 37.96 -16.63 4.20
CA ASN A 511 38.81 -16.38 5.36
C ASN A 511 40.25 -16.86 5.15
N ILE A 512 41.21 -16.11 5.69
CA ILE A 512 42.60 -16.57 5.87
C ILE A 512 42.79 -16.91 7.34
N ASN A 513 43.16 -18.15 7.65
CA ASN A 513 43.52 -18.56 9.00
C ASN A 513 44.86 -17.93 9.40
N VAL A 514 44.87 -17.19 10.51
CA VAL A 514 46.05 -16.52 11.09
C VAL A 514 46.33 -16.98 12.52
N ALA A 515 45.65 -18.03 13.00
CA ALA A 515 45.73 -18.51 14.38
C ALA A 515 47.16 -18.93 14.79
N SER A 516 47.97 -19.41 13.84
CA SER A 516 49.35 -19.82 14.08
C SER A 516 50.35 -18.67 14.12
N LEU A 517 49.95 -17.45 13.76
CA LEU A 517 50.83 -16.29 13.80
C LEU A 517 51.00 -15.80 15.26
N PRO A 518 52.22 -15.46 15.70
CA PRO A 518 52.43 -14.80 16.98
C PRO A 518 51.71 -13.46 17.09
N THR A 519 51.33 -13.05 18.30
CA THR A 519 50.80 -11.72 18.60
C THR A 519 51.73 -10.62 18.07
N GLY A 520 51.21 -9.64 17.33
CA GLY A 520 52.01 -8.57 16.75
C GLY A 520 51.37 -7.87 15.55
N PHE A 521 52.14 -6.96 14.94
CA PHE A 521 51.71 -6.26 13.72
C PHE A 521 52.29 -6.93 12.48
N TYR A 522 51.47 -6.97 11.43
CA TYR A 522 51.80 -7.58 10.15
C TYR A 522 51.36 -6.67 9.00
N THR A 523 52.02 -6.85 7.87
CA THR A 523 51.60 -6.28 6.58
C THR A 523 51.12 -7.40 5.68
N ILE A 524 49.92 -7.28 5.12
CA ILE A 524 49.34 -8.26 4.20
C ILE A 524 49.29 -7.66 2.81
N ARG A 525 49.85 -8.38 1.84
CA ARG A 525 49.82 -8.01 0.43
C ARG A 525 48.90 -8.95 -0.33
N PHE A 526 47.83 -8.42 -0.90
CA PHE A 526 46.93 -9.09 -1.84
C PHE A 526 47.33 -8.74 -3.26
N PHE A 527 47.38 -9.70 -4.18
CA PHE A 527 47.72 -9.41 -5.58
C PHE A 527 47.08 -10.38 -6.59
N LYS A 528 46.72 -9.85 -7.76
CA LYS A 528 46.16 -10.59 -8.90
C LYS A 528 46.37 -9.78 -10.18
N GLU A 529 46.85 -10.42 -11.26
CA GLU A 529 46.91 -9.82 -12.61
C GLU A 529 47.59 -8.42 -12.67
N GLY A 530 48.67 -8.24 -11.90
CA GLY A 530 49.43 -6.98 -11.86
C GLY A 530 48.83 -5.91 -10.94
N LYS A 531 47.64 -6.12 -10.37
CA LYS A 531 47.10 -5.31 -9.27
C LYS A 531 47.63 -5.79 -7.92
N GLN A 532 47.86 -4.86 -7.00
CA GLN A 532 48.24 -5.17 -5.62
C GLN A 532 47.57 -4.23 -4.61
N VAL A 533 47.22 -4.77 -3.45
CA VAL A 533 46.69 -4.04 -2.29
C VAL A 533 47.52 -4.42 -1.07
N ILE A 534 47.85 -3.45 -0.22
CA ILE A 534 48.66 -3.66 0.98
C ILE A 534 47.87 -3.16 2.19
N GLU A 535 47.63 -4.05 3.14
CA GLU A 535 46.88 -3.79 4.38
C GLU A 535 47.73 -4.05 5.62
N LYS A 536 47.36 -3.45 6.75
CA LYS A 536 47.99 -3.69 8.05
C LYS A 536 47.08 -4.53 8.94
N MET A 537 47.61 -5.58 9.56
CA MET A 537 46.89 -6.46 10.48
C MET A 537 47.56 -6.44 11.85
N MET A 538 46.77 -6.46 12.93
CA MET A 538 47.22 -6.78 14.28
C MET A 538 46.72 -8.19 14.64
N LYS A 539 47.59 -9.04 15.16
CA LYS A 539 47.27 -10.36 15.71
C LYS A 539 47.24 -10.27 17.23
N GLU A 540 46.19 -10.80 17.87
CA GLU A 540 46.06 -10.94 19.34
C GLU A 540 46.67 -12.23 19.88
#